data_AF-A0A1Q9W0T3-F1
#
_entry.id   AF-A0A1Q9W0T3-F1
#
_cell.length_a   1.000
_cell.length_b   1.000
_cell.length_c   1.000
_cell.angle_alpha   90.00
_cell.angle_beta   90.00
_cell.angle_gamma   90.00
#
_symmetry.space_group_name_H-M   'P 1'
#
loop_
_entity.id
_entity.type
_entity.pdbx_description
1 polymer ?
#
loop_
_entity_poly.entity_id
_entity_poly.type
_entity_poly.pdbx_seq_one_letter_code
_entity_poly.pdbx_strand_id
1 'polypeptide(L)'
;MNFEEPQEHLLWALVNMGENIGAPLLLPEKFMRDFSAHLYRCGFRHHDELQEIWYKPPGEGDSIWHGTGGHWVEGPEPGVAPKFFTDDEIAQQVIDSLPAEVLAKIRGGDDRGGDSGEQ
;
A
#
# COMPACT_ATOMS: atom_id res chain seq x y z
N MET A 1 8.25 -15.50 3.79
CA MET A 1 9.67 -15.16 3.71
C MET A 1 10.37 -15.78 4.89
N ASN A 2 11.48 -16.45 4.65
CA ASN A 2 12.34 -16.99 5.69
C ASN A 2 13.55 -16.07 5.92
N PHE A 3 13.62 -15.38 7.06
CA PHE A 3 14.75 -14.51 7.40
C PHE A 3 16.04 -15.29 7.73
N GLU A 4 15.98 -16.60 7.94
CA GLU A 4 17.19 -17.41 8.15
C GLU A 4 17.82 -17.90 6.83
N GLU A 5 17.13 -17.73 5.71
CA GLU A 5 17.62 -18.13 4.39
C GLU A 5 18.23 -16.94 3.64
N PRO A 6 19.54 -16.97 3.28
CA PRO A 6 20.19 -15.86 2.59
C PRO A 6 19.49 -15.43 1.28
N GLN A 7 18.90 -16.37 0.55
CA GLN A 7 18.18 -16.10 -0.70
C GLN A 7 16.84 -15.38 -0.50
N GLU A 8 16.28 -15.42 0.71
CA GLU A 8 14.98 -14.83 1.04
C GLU A 8 15.08 -13.62 1.96
N HIS A 9 16.17 -13.49 2.74
CA HIS A 9 16.34 -12.49 3.79
C HIS A 9 16.04 -11.05 3.34
N LEU A 10 16.47 -10.67 2.14
CA LEU A 10 16.33 -9.32 1.59
C LEU A 10 15.46 -9.29 0.32
N LEU A 11 14.87 -10.42 -0.06
CA LEU A 11 14.11 -10.53 -1.31
C LEU A 11 12.94 -9.55 -1.37
N TRP A 12 12.32 -9.29 -0.21
CA TRP A 12 11.24 -8.34 -0.03
C TRP A 12 11.63 -6.89 -0.35
N ALA A 13 12.87 -6.50 -0.10
CA ALA A 13 13.35 -5.14 -0.31
C ALA A 13 13.69 -4.85 -1.79
N LEU A 14 13.70 -5.88 -2.65
CA LEU A 14 14.06 -5.77 -4.06
C LEU A 14 12.84 -5.66 -4.98
N VAL A 15 11.62 -5.81 -4.45
CA VAL A 15 10.40 -5.74 -5.23
C VAL A 15 10.01 -4.28 -5.51
N ASN A 16 9.58 -4.02 -6.74
CA ASN A 16 9.01 -2.75 -7.18
C ASN A 16 9.68 -1.47 -6.65
N MET A 17 11.02 -1.39 -6.73
CA MET A 17 11.81 -0.19 -6.35
C MET A 17 11.56 1.04 -7.28
N GLY A 18 10.55 0.97 -8.15
CA GLY A 18 10.40 1.76 -9.36
C GLY A 18 9.41 2.92 -9.23
N GLU A 19 9.72 3.90 -8.38
CA GLU A 19 9.26 5.28 -8.58
C GLU A 19 10.43 6.23 -8.93
N ASN A 20 11.64 5.94 -8.44
CA ASN A 20 12.84 6.78 -8.64
C ASN A 20 13.77 6.30 -9.77
N ILE A 21 13.61 5.06 -10.24
CA ILE A 21 14.37 4.52 -11.36
C ILE A 21 13.48 4.73 -12.58
N GLY A 22 13.84 5.64 -13.48
CA GLY A 22 13.04 6.05 -14.67
C GLY A 22 12.68 4.95 -15.68
N ALA A 23 12.86 3.68 -15.32
CA ALA A 23 12.31 2.51 -15.97
C ALA A 23 12.08 1.40 -14.92
N PRO A 24 10.96 0.65 -14.97
CA PRO A 24 10.75 -0.50 -14.11
C PRO A 24 11.80 -1.58 -14.45
N LEU A 25 12.82 -1.73 -13.60
CA LEU A 25 13.72 -2.87 -13.67
C LEU A 25 13.00 -4.10 -13.13
N LEU A 26 12.24 -4.76 -14.00
CA LEU A 26 11.69 -6.09 -13.73
C LEU A 26 12.82 -7.11 -13.85
N LEU A 27 13.56 -7.32 -12.76
CA LEU A 27 14.52 -8.42 -12.67
C LEU A 27 13.76 -9.74 -12.46
N PRO A 28 14.15 -10.84 -13.14
CA PRO A 28 13.61 -12.15 -12.84
C PRO A 28 13.86 -12.55 -11.39
N GLU A 29 12.91 -13.24 -10.75
CA GLU A 29 12.98 -13.64 -9.34
C GLU A 29 14.30 -14.30 -8.96
N LYS A 30 14.81 -15.19 -9.83
CA LYS A 30 16.09 -15.87 -9.60
C LYS A 30 17.25 -14.89 -9.38
N PHE A 31 17.32 -13.81 -10.16
CA PHE A 31 18.36 -12.79 -10.00
C PHE A 31 18.19 -12.03 -8.69
N MET A 32 16.97 -11.74 -8.27
CA MET A 32 16.70 -11.08 -6.99
C MET A 32 17.10 -11.96 -5.79
N ARG A 33 16.87 -13.28 -5.89
CA ARG A 33 17.35 -14.25 -4.88
C ARG A 33 18.88 -14.30 -4.82
N ASP A 34 19.55 -14.27 -5.97
CA ASP A 34 21.01 -14.21 -6.04
C ASP A 34 21.55 -12.90 -5.42
N PHE A 35 20.87 -11.76 -5.61
CA PHE A 35 21.19 -10.49 -4.95
C PHE A 35 20.97 -10.54 -3.44
N SER A 36 19.84 -11.08 -2.96
CA SER A 36 19.59 -11.26 -1.53
C SER A 36 20.71 -12.07 -0.88
N ALA A 37 21.09 -13.19 -1.50
CA ALA A 37 22.16 -14.04 -0.98
C ALA A 37 23.53 -13.33 -0.98
N HIS A 38 23.81 -12.52 -2.02
CA HIS A 38 25.04 -11.73 -2.08
C HIS A 38 25.11 -10.70 -0.94
N LEU A 39 24.06 -9.89 -0.77
CA LEU A 39 23.99 -8.87 0.28
C LEU A 39 24.04 -9.49 1.69
N TYR A 40 23.34 -10.61 1.91
CA TYR A 40 23.41 -11.34 3.18
C TYR A 40 24.84 -11.79 3.50
N ARG A 41 25.58 -12.30 2.51
CA ARG A 41 26.99 -12.71 2.64
C ARG A 41 27.95 -11.55 2.84
N CYS A 42 27.61 -10.36 2.33
CA CYS A 42 28.31 -9.11 2.65
C CYS A 42 28.07 -8.63 4.09
N GLY A 43 27.14 -9.26 4.82
CA GLY A 43 26.85 -8.94 6.22
C GLY A 43 25.62 -8.05 6.42
N PHE A 44 24.86 -7.73 5.37
CA PHE A 44 23.62 -6.96 5.52
C PHE A 44 22.57 -7.78 6.27
N ARG A 45 21.89 -7.15 7.24
CA ARG A 45 20.76 -7.70 7.97
C ARG A 45 19.66 -6.65 8.06
N HIS A 46 18.42 -7.12 8.07
CA HIS A 46 17.29 -6.25 8.35
C HIS A 46 17.23 -5.91 9.84
N HIS A 47 17.15 -4.62 10.13
CA HIS A 47 16.91 -4.03 11.44
C HIS A 47 15.55 -3.36 11.36
N ASP A 48 14.51 -4.02 11.87
CA ASP A 48 13.14 -3.55 11.75
C ASP A 48 12.93 -2.22 12.48
N GLU A 49 13.68 -1.99 13.56
CA GLU A 49 13.71 -0.75 14.33
C GLU A 49 14.25 0.47 13.55
N LEU A 50 14.95 0.24 12.43
CA LEU A 50 15.51 1.29 11.56
C LEU A 50 14.78 1.42 10.22
N GLN A 51 13.70 0.66 10.00
CA GLN A 51 12.99 0.69 8.72
C GLN A 51 12.24 2.02 8.55
N GLU A 52 12.35 2.64 7.36
CA GLU A 52 11.72 3.95 7.07
C GLU A 52 10.61 3.85 6.01
N ILE A 53 10.62 2.79 5.18
CA ILE A 53 9.63 2.57 4.13
C ILE A 53 9.04 1.16 4.22
N TRP A 54 7.76 1.01 3.89
CA TRP A 54 7.04 -0.27 3.89
C TRP A 54 6.38 -0.52 2.55
N TYR A 55 6.38 -1.79 2.13
CA TYR A 55 5.71 -2.20 0.91
C TYR A 55 4.20 -2.29 1.16
N LYS A 56 3.42 -1.47 0.46
CA LYS A 56 1.96 -1.57 0.36
C LYS A 56 1.63 -2.48 -0.83
N PRO A 57 1.04 -3.67 -0.60
CA PRO A 57 0.56 -4.50 -1.70
C PRO A 57 -0.56 -3.78 -2.47
N PRO A 58 -0.76 -4.10 -3.75
CA PRO A 58 -1.82 -3.47 -4.54
C PRO A 58 -3.18 -3.81 -3.92
N GLY A 59 -3.98 -2.78 -3.65
CA GLY A 59 -5.35 -2.88 -3.13
C GLY A 59 -6.41 -2.75 -4.21
N GLU A 60 -7.66 -3.08 -3.86
CA GLU A 60 -8.82 -2.75 -4.67
C GLU A 60 -8.95 -1.22 -4.78
N GLY A 61 -9.06 -0.66 -5.99
CA GLY A 61 -9.11 0.80 -6.22
C GLY A 61 -7.77 1.46 -6.61
N ASP A 62 -6.63 0.77 -6.51
CA ASP A 62 -5.33 1.33 -6.90
C ASP A 62 -5.26 1.61 -8.42
N SER A 63 -4.77 2.81 -8.79
CA SER A 63 -4.61 3.22 -10.19
C SER A 63 -3.70 2.26 -10.95
N ILE A 64 -3.83 2.12 -12.27
CA ILE A 64 -2.95 1.25 -13.11
C ILE A 64 -1.45 1.55 -12.98
N TRP A 65 -1.08 2.75 -12.48
CA TRP A 65 0.31 3.15 -12.24
C TRP A 65 0.84 2.60 -10.91
N HIS A 66 -0.03 2.40 -9.92
CA HIS A 66 0.24 1.65 -8.67
C HIS A 66 -0.20 0.17 -8.76
N GLY A 67 -1.01 -0.13 -9.78
CA GLY A 67 -1.86 -1.28 -9.92
C GLY A 67 -1.21 -2.34 -10.78
N THR A 68 -0.46 -3.20 -10.09
CA THR A 68 -0.19 -4.63 -10.35
C THR A 68 0.96 -5.11 -9.46
N GLY A 69 1.86 -4.20 -9.08
CA GLY A 69 3.08 -4.50 -8.34
C GLY A 69 3.18 -3.91 -6.93
N GLY A 70 2.14 -3.24 -6.41
CA GLY A 70 2.18 -2.52 -5.13
C GLY A 70 3.06 -1.27 -5.19
N HIS A 71 3.37 -0.63 -4.07
CA HIS A 71 4.33 0.48 -4.01
C HIS A 71 4.92 0.61 -2.61
N TRP A 72 5.96 1.42 -2.46
CA TRP A 72 6.60 1.69 -1.18
C TRP A 72 6.04 2.98 -0.58
N VAL A 73 5.73 2.97 0.71
CA VAL A 73 5.23 4.13 1.45
C VAL A 73 6.15 4.44 2.61
N GLU A 74 6.34 5.73 2.90
CA GLU A 74 7.06 6.19 4.08
C GLU A 74 6.26 5.86 5.36
N GLY A 75 6.96 5.38 6.38
CA GLY A 75 6.39 5.30 7.73
C GLY A 75 6.43 6.66 8.43
N PRO A 76 5.62 6.83 9.49
CA PRO A 76 5.63 8.05 10.29
C PRO A 76 6.98 8.32 10.99
N GLU A 77 7.64 7.26 11.46
CA GLU A 77 8.93 7.31 12.17
C GLU A 77 9.70 5.99 11.90
N PRO A 78 11.04 5.96 12.03
CA PRO A 78 11.81 4.73 11.90
C PRO A 78 11.30 3.62 12.83
N GLY A 79 11.09 2.43 12.27
CA GLY A 79 10.57 1.26 12.97
C GLY A 79 9.08 1.26 13.29
N VAL A 80 8.35 2.32 12.96
CA VAL A 80 6.90 2.39 13.13
C VAL A 80 6.21 2.17 11.79
N ALA A 81 5.58 1.01 11.62
CA ALA A 81 4.85 0.69 10.39
C ALA A 81 3.65 1.65 10.18
N PRO A 82 3.44 2.14 8.95
CA PRO A 82 2.25 2.92 8.62
C PRO A 82 1.00 2.04 8.71
N LYS A 83 -0.12 2.65 9.08
CA LYS A 83 -1.42 1.96 9.03
C LYS A 83 -1.89 1.90 7.59
N PHE A 84 -1.97 0.70 7.04
CA PHE A 84 -2.65 0.46 5.77
C PHE A 84 -4.14 0.38 6.05
N PHE A 85 -4.89 1.42 5.67
CA PHE A 85 -6.33 1.38 5.69
C PHE A 85 -6.84 0.89 4.33
N THR A 86 -7.85 0.04 4.34
CA THR A 86 -8.66 -0.25 3.15
C THR A 86 -9.52 0.96 2.78
N ASP A 87 -9.96 1.04 1.53
CA ASP A 87 -10.84 2.12 1.08
C ASP A 87 -12.13 2.19 1.90
N ASP A 88 -12.68 1.04 2.31
CA ASP A 88 -13.84 0.95 3.18
C ASP A 88 -13.57 1.47 4.60
N GLU A 89 -12.39 1.18 5.16
CA GLU A 89 -11.99 1.70 6.48
C GLU A 89 -11.76 3.21 6.43
N ILE A 90 -11.18 3.73 5.34
CA ILE A 90 -11.03 5.17 5.11
C ILE A 90 -12.42 5.81 4.98
N ALA A 91 -13.31 5.23 4.17
CA ALA A 91 -14.67 5.72 3.98
C ALA A 91 -15.43 5.74 5.31
N GLN A 92 -15.33 4.68 6.11
CA GLN A 92 -15.97 4.60 7.41
C GLN A 92 -15.38 5.61 8.40
N GLN A 93 -14.06 5.79 8.44
CA GLN A 93 -13.43 6.78 9.30
C GLN A 93 -13.83 8.21 8.90
N VAL A 94 -13.93 8.50 7.60
CA VAL A 94 -14.45 9.78 7.10
C VAL A 94 -15.89 9.97 7.58
N ILE A 95 -16.77 8.98 7.37
CA ILE A 95 -18.16 8.99 7.83
C ILE A 95 -18.25 9.24 9.35
N ASP A 96 -17.44 8.54 10.15
CA ASP A 96 -17.42 8.65 11.61
C ASP A 96 -16.90 10.01 12.09
N SER A 97 -16.05 10.67 11.29
CA SER A 97 -15.54 12.01 11.58
C SER A 97 -16.50 13.13 11.19
N LEU A 98 -17.54 12.85 10.41
CA LEU A 98 -18.49 13.86 9.96
C LEU A 98 -19.44 14.26 11.10
N PRO A 99 -19.77 15.56 11.21
CA PRO A 99 -20.78 16.03 12.16
C PRO A 99 -22.16 15.43 11.84
N ALA A 100 -22.96 15.17 12.88
CA ALA A 100 -24.28 14.52 12.75
C ALA A 100 -25.22 15.23 11.74
N GLU A 101 -25.11 16.55 11.62
CA GLU A 101 -25.87 17.38 10.67
C GLU A 101 -25.53 17.09 9.20
N VAL A 102 -24.28 16.73 8.91
CA VAL A 102 -23.84 16.37 7.56
C VAL A 102 -24.29 14.95 7.22
N LEU A 103 -24.18 14.02 8.18
CA LEU A 103 -24.67 12.65 8.04
C LEU A 103 -26.19 12.60 7.79
N ALA A 104 -26.95 13.45 8.48
CA ALA A 104 -28.40 13.57 8.27
C ALA A 104 -28.76 14.06 6.86
N LYS A 105 -27.96 14.98 6.29
CA LYS A 105 -28.17 15.48 4.90
C LYS A 105 -27.80 14.44 3.84
N ILE A 106 -26.75 13.66 4.07
CA ILE A 106 -26.35 12.57 3.16
C ILE A 106 -27.43 11.47 3.14
N ARG A 107 -28.00 11.12 4.31
CA ARG A 107 -29.05 10.10 4.43
C ARG A 107 -30.44 10.58 4.00
N GLY A 108 -30.73 11.87 4.11
CA GLY A 108 -32.02 12.47 3.76
C GLY A 108 -32.15 12.97 2.31
N GLY A 109 -31.16 12.71 1.46
CA GLY A 109 -31.11 13.21 0.08
C GLY A 109 -31.91 12.41 -0.96
N ASP A 110 -32.52 11.28 -0.58
CA ASP A 110 -33.16 10.33 -1.50
C ASP A 110 -34.70 10.42 -1.56
N ASP A 111 -35.27 11.59 -1.24
CA ASP A 111 -36.73 11.84 -1.27
C ASP A 111 -37.14 12.77 -2.44
N ARG A 112 -36.67 12.48 -3.67
CA ARG A 112 -37.32 13.01 -4.90
C ARG A 112 -37.38 12.00 -6.03
N GLY A 113 -38.04 10.88 -5.76
CA GLY A 113 -38.75 10.12 -6.79
C GLY A 113 -40.20 10.60 -6.90
N GLY A 114 -40.58 11.08 -8.09
CA GLY A 114 -41.97 11.09 -8.55
C GLY A 114 -42.71 12.42 -8.45
N ASP A 115 -42.73 13.18 -9.54
CA ASP A 115 -44.01 13.66 -10.05
C ASP A 115 -44.13 13.24 -11.51
N SER A 116 -45.19 12.49 -11.75
CA SER A 116 -45.60 11.88 -13.00
C SER A 116 -46.88 12.57 -13.43
N GLY A 117 -46.98 12.95 -14.72
CA GLY A 117 -48.18 13.56 -15.30
C GLY A 117 -48.23 15.07 -15.06
N GLU A 118 -48.77 15.92 -15.92
CA GLU A 118 -49.62 15.74 -17.08
C GLU A 118 -49.64 17.08 -17.85
N GLN A 119 -49.78 16.97 -19.17
CA GLN A 119 -50.22 17.98 -20.16
C GLN A 119 -49.19 18.97 -20.72
#